data_AF-A0AAE9QW96-F1
#
_entry.id   AF-A0AAE9QW96-F1
#
_cell.length_a   1.000
_cell.length_b   1.000
_cell.length_c   1.000
_cell.angle_alpha   90.00
_cell.angle_beta   90.00
_cell.angle_gamma   90.00
#
_symmetry.space_group_name_H-M   'P 1'
#
loop_
_entity.id
_entity.type
_entity.pdbx_description
1 polymer ?
#
loop_
_entity_poly.entity_id
_entity_poly.type
_entity_poly.pdbx_seq_one_letter_code
_entity_poly.pdbx_strand_id
1 'polypeptide(L)'
;MIPCVVINGIEPTVSHDSFGDFKRHEYHFPNGYGASVIHNPYSYGLELAVINDLDGKWELCYTSPIDDVCGYIGGEDELKELLIEIYNLPGDE
;
A
#
# COMPACT_ATOMS: atom_id res chain seq x y z
N MET A 1 13.45 5.03 -4.17
CA MET A 1 13.53 3.59 -3.85
C MET A 1 12.32 3.25 -2.99
N ILE A 2 11.70 2.09 -3.24
CA ILE A 2 10.59 1.57 -2.42
C ILE A 2 11.19 0.59 -1.39
N PRO A 3 11.08 0.84 -0.07
CA PRO A 3 11.55 -0.09 0.95
C PRO A 3 10.82 -1.44 0.88
N CYS A 4 11.51 -2.52 1.24
CA CYS A 4 10.89 -3.83 1.40
C CYS A 4 10.57 -4.05 2.88
N VAL A 5 9.33 -3.74 3.28
CA VAL A 5 8.87 -3.90 4.67
C VAL A 5 8.11 -5.21 4.80
N VAL A 6 8.36 -5.98 5.85
CA VAL A 6 7.60 -7.20 6.18
C VAL A 6 6.66 -6.90 7.36
N ILE A 7 5.37 -7.14 7.18
CA ILE A 7 4.33 -6.84 8.19
C ILE A 7 3.74 -8.15 8.67
N ASN A 8 3.95 -8.51 9.93
CA ASN A 8 3.42 -9.76 10.51
C ASN A 8 3.71 -11.03 9.68
N GLY A 9 4.87 -11.07 9.01
CA GLY A 9 5.26 -12.17 8.13
C GLY A 9 4.75 -12.06 6.68
N ILE A 10 4.03 -11.00 6.34
CA ILE A 10 3.53 -10.71 4.99
C ILE A 10 4.59 -9.88 4.26
N GLU A 11 5.13 -10.45 3.18
CA GLU A 11 6.03 -9.77 2.25
C GLU A 11 5.22 -9.07 1.14
N PRO A 12 5.70 -7.95 0.58
CA PRO A 12 5.03 -7.32 -0.54
C PRO A 12 5.16 -8.15 -1.82
N THR A 13 4.10 -8.19 -2.60
CA THR A 13 4.20 -8.59 -4.01
C THR A 13 4.82 -7.44 -4.79
N VAL A 14 5.79 -7.74 -5.66
CA VAL A 14 6.49 -6.72 -6.46
C VAL A 14 6.04 -6.80 -7.91
N SER A 15 5.51 -5.69 -8.44
CA SER A 15 5.13 -5.54 -9.84
C SER A 15 5.85 -4.34 -10.50
N HIS A 16 5.75 -4.24 -11.84
CA HIS A 16 6.32 -3.15 -12.66
C HIS A 16 5.26 -2.57 -13.60
N ASP A 17 4.05 -2.35 -13.09
CA ASP A 17 2.88 -1.90 -13.84
C ASP A 17 2.33 -0.55 -13.33
N SER A 18 2.93 0.04 -12.30
CA SER A 18 2.58 1.39 -11.87
C SER A 18 2.91 2.37 -12.98
N PHE A 19 1.92 3.17 -13.41
CA PHE A 19 2.03 4.03 -14.59
C PHE A 19 2.61 3.31 -15.83
N GLY A 20 2.36 2.00 -15.96
CA GLY A 20 2.73 1.17 -17.11
C GLY A 20 4.17 0.64 -17.14
N ASP A 21 5.09 1.13 -16.29
CA ASP A 21 6.51 0.69 -16.33
C ASP A 21 7.28 0.88 -15.00
N PHE A 22 6.61 1.37 -13.95
CA PHE A 22 7.27 1.64 -12.66
C PHE A 22 6.98 0.56 -11.63
N LYS A 23 7.99 0.34 -10.79
CA LYS A 23 7.93 -0.60 -9.68
C LYS A 23 6.81 -0.21 -8.69
N ARG A 24 6.09 -1.22 -8.19
CA ARG A 24 5.11 -1.12 -7.11
C ARG A 24 5.32 -2.27 -6.12
N HIS A 25 5.13 -2.00 -4.84
CA HIS A 25 4.99 -3.02 -3.80
C HIS A 25 3.53 -3.05 -3.35
N GLU A 26 2.90 -4.22 -3.45
CA GLU A 26 1.54 -4.43 -2.95
C GLU A 26 1.53 -5.30 -1.70
N TYR A 27 0.77 -4.87 -0.71
CA TYR A 27 0.48 -5.60 0.52
C TYR A 27 -0.98 -6.01 0.50
N HIS A 28 -1.25 -7.31 0.66
CA HIS A 28 -2.60 -7.87 0.70
C HIS A 28 -2.82 -8.46 2.09
N PHE A 29 -3.59 -7.77 2.93
CA PHE A 29 -3.80 -8.16 4.32
C PHE A 29 -5.06 -9.00 4.50
N PRO A 30 -5.11 -9.88 5.52
CA PRO A 30 -6.24 -10.78 5.73
C PRO A 30 -7.54 -10.08 6.18
N ASN A 31 -7.49 -8.78 6.48
CA ASN A 31 -8.67 -7.97 6.82
C ASN A 31 -9.41 -7.41 5.59
N GLY A 32 -9.05 -7.84 4.37
CA GLY A 32 -9.67 -7.35 3.12
C GLY A 32 -9.08 -6.03 2.61
N TYR A 33 -8.19 -5.41 3.38
CA TYR A 33 -7.44 -4.21 3.00
C TYR A 33 -5.99 -4.52 2.65
N GLY A 34 -5.31 -3.52 2.10
CA GLY A 34 -3.97 -3.63 1.61
C GLY A 34 -3.38 -2.27 1.30
N ALA A 35 -2.15 -2.27 0.78
CA ALA A 35 -1.47 -1.05 0.40
C ALA A 35 -0.75 -1.19 -0.95
N SER A 36 -0.85 -0.18 -1.79
CA SER A 36 -0.03 0.02 -2.99
C SER A 36 1.03 1.07 -2.69
N VAL A 37 2.31 0.67 -2.67
CA VAL A 37 3.44 1.55 -2.37
C VAL A 37 4.28 1.78 -3.62
N ILE A 38 4.50 3.05 -3.96
CA ILE A 38 5.23 3.46 -5.17
C ILE A 38 6.26 4.56 -4.85
N HIS A 39 7.28 4.67 -5.71
CA HIS A 39 8.22 5.78 -5.67
C HIS A 39 8.80 5.97 -7.07
N ASN A 40 8.21 6.89 -7.82
CA ASN A 40 8.55 7.17 -9.21
C ASN A 40 8.44 8.68 -9.52
N PRO A 41 8.83 9.15 -10.73
CA PRO A 41 8.80 10.58 -11.07
C PRO A 41 7.41 11.24 -11.08
N TYR A 42 6.33 10.44 -11.06
CA TYR A 42 4.95 10.90 -11.05
C TYR A 42 4.28 10.78 -9.67
N SER A 43 4.96 10.21 -8.67
CA SER A 43 4.47 10.12 -7.29
C SER A 43 4.96 11.30 -6.44
N TYR A 44 4.29 11.54 -5.33
CA TYR A 44 4.71 12.50 -4.31
C TYR A 44 5.84 11.90 -3.44
N GLY A 45 7.02 11.65 -4.02
CA GLY A 45 8.10 10.96 -3.31
C GLY A 45 7.76 9.49 -3.05
N LEU A 46 8.05 8.98 -1.85
CA LEU A 46 7.53 7.67 -1.42
C LEU A 46 6.05 7.84 -1.06
N GLU A 47 5.21 7.06 -1.71
CA GLU A 47 3.75 7.21 -1.66
C GLU A 47 3.08 5.87 -1.41
N LEU A 48 2.01 5.89 -0.61
CA LEU A 48 1.16 4.75 -0.28
C LEU A 48 -0.28 5.10 -0.59
N ALA A 49 -1.01 4.18 -1.24
CA ALA A 49 -2.46 4.24 -1.38
C ALA A 49 -3.10 3.00 -0.77
N VAL A 50 -4.26 3.16 -0.12
CA VAL A 50 -5.03 2.02 0.41
C VAL A 50 -5.70 1.28 -0.74
N ILE A 51 -5.62 -0.05 -0.72
CA ILE A 51 -6.32 -0.93 -1.67
C ILE A 51 -7.20 -1.91 -0.89
N ASN A 52 -8.28 -2.39 -1.50
CA ASN A 52 -9.13 -3.44 -0.94
C ASN A 52 -9.45 -4.51 -1.99
N ASP A 53 -9.78 -5.72 -1.51
CA ASP A 53 -10.16 -6.83 -2.37
C ASP A 53 -11.64 -6.73 -2.76
N LEU A 54 -11.89 -6.44 -4.03
CA LEU A 54 -13.20 -6.43 -4.66
C LEU A 54 -13.32 -7.63 -5.60
N ASP A 55 -13.95 -8.70 -5.13
CA ASP A 55 -14.20 -9.94 -5.88
C ASP A 55 -12.92 -10.59 -6.46
N GLY A 56 -11.83 -10.62 -5.68
CA GLY A 56 -10.54 -11.19 -6.08
C GLY A 56 -9.64 -10.23 -6.85
N LYS A 57 -9.95 -8.92 -6.82
CA LYS A 57 -9.17 -7.86 -7.44
C LYS A 57 -8.86 -6.78 -6.43
N TRP A 58 -7.58 -6.45 -6.33
CA TRP A 58 -7.11 -5.38 -5.47
C TRP A 58 -7.20 -4.04 -6.20
N GLU A 59 -8.11 -3.18 -5.74
CA GLU A 59 -8.37 -1.87 -6.33
C GLU A 59 -8.21 -0.76 -5.29
N LEU A 60 -8.10 0.50 -5.73
CA LEU A 60 -7.97 1.64 -4.82
C LEU A 60 -9.22 1.78 -3.94
N CYS A 61 -9.01 1.84 -2.64
CA CYS A 61 -10.07 2.04 -1.67
C CYS A 61 -10.21 3.54 -1.37
N TYR A 62 -11.26 4.16 -1.88
CA TYR A 62 -11.56 5.59 -1.66
C TYR A 62 -12.43 5.84 -0.42
N THR A 63 -12.81 4.78 0.30
CA THR A 63 -13.72 4.83 1.44
C THR A 63 -13.06 4.43 2.76
N SER A 64 -11.75 4.17 2.76
CA SER A 64 -11.02 3.79 3.96
C SER A 64 -10.95 4.94 5.00
N PRO A 65 -10.82 4.63 6.30
CA PRO A 65 -10.62 5.65 7.34
C PRO A 65 -9.25 6.36 7.29
N ILE A 66 -8.29 5.77 6.58
CA ILE A 66 -6.97 6.34 6.29
C ILE A 66 -7.07 7.15 5.01
N ASP A 67 -6.32 8.26 4.93
CA ASP A 67 -6.25 9.12 3.74
C ASP A 67 -5.98 8.26 2.50
N ASP A 68 -6.70 8.53 1.41
CA ASP A 68 -6.74 7.66 0.24
C ASP A 68 -5.36 7.54 -0.43
N VAL A 69 -4.53 8.58 -0.30
CA VAL A 69 -3.12 8.60 -0.69
C VAL A 69 -2.24 9.36 0.32
N CYS A 70 -1.26 8.67 0.91
CA CYS A 70 -0.22 9.24 1.74
C CYS A 70 1.07 9.44 0.93
N GLY A 71 1.38 10.69 0.58
CA GLY A 71 2.62 11.08 -0.10
C GLY A 71 3.72 11.53 0.86
N TYR A 72 4.93 11.67 0.34
CA TYR A 72 6.14 12.16 1.01
C TYR A 72 6.51 11.41 2.30
N ILE A 73 6.24 10.10 2.31
CA ILE A 73 6.59 9.22 3.44
C ILE A 73 8.10 9.29 3.69
N GLY A 74 8.48 9.63 4.92
CA GLY A 74 9.83 9.97 5.34
C GLY A 74 10.82 8.80 5.37
N GLY A 75 10.36 7.56 5.15
CA GLY A 75 11.21 6.41 5.03
C GLY A 75 10.53 5.09 5.43
N GLU A 76 11.35 4.10 5.76
CA GLU A 76 10.90 2.75 6.10
C GLU A 76 10.07 2.70 7.40
N ASP A 77 10.48 3.44 8.43
CA ASP A 77 9.79 3.44 9.73
C ASP A 77 8.37 4.02 9.62
N GLU A 78 8.21 5.19 8.98
CA GLU A 78 6.91 5.81 8.74
C GLU A 78 6.03 4.95 7.82
N LEU A 79 6.62 4.37 6.76
CA LEU A 79 5.92 3.42 5.90
C LEU A 79 5.39 2.22 6.70
N LYS A 80 6.22 1.67 7.61
CA LYS A 80 5.84 0.54 8.44
C LYS A 80 4.69 0.87 9.39
N GLU A 81 4.68 2.07 9.97
CA GLU A 81 3.58 2.53 10.82
C GLU A 81 2.25 2.58 10.06
N LEU A 82 2.24 3.20 8.88
CA LEU A 82 1.05 3.25 8.00
C LEU A 82 0.56 1.85 7.60
N LEU A 83 1.48 0.95 7.23
CA LEU A 83 1.13 -0.42 6.87
C LEU A 83 0.53 -1.21 8.06
N ILE A 84 1.04 -0.99 9.28
CA ILE A 84 0.46 -1.58 10.51
C ILE A 84 -0.93 -1.01 10.77
N GLU A 85 -1.16 0.27 10.50
CA GLU A 85 -2.49 0.88 10.64
C GLU A 85 -3.51 0.22 9.70
N ILE A 86 -3.17 0.09 8.42
CA ILE A 86 -4.02 -0.59 7.42
C ILE A 86 -4.28 -2.05 7.81
N TYR A 87 -3.25 -2.78 8.27
CA TYR A 87 -3.39 -4.16 8.73
C TYR A 87 -4.40 -4.31 9.88
N ASN A 88 -4.54 -3.29 10.73
CA ASN A 88 -5.42 -3.31 11.91
C ASN A 88 -6.80 -2.69 11.66
N LEU A 89 -7.11 -2.23 10.44
CA LEU A 89 -8.46 -1.75 10.11
C LEU A 89 -9.50 -2.86 10.36
N PRO A 90 -10.69 -2.49 10.89
CA PRO A 90 -11.82 -3.43 10.95
C PRO A 90 -12.12 -3.87 9.52
N GLY A 91 -12.28 -5.18 9.31
CA GLY A 91 -12.36 -5.72 7.95
C GLY A 91 -13.49 -5.10 7.11
N ASP A 92 -13.27 -5.05 5.80
CA ASP A 92 -14.25 -4.60 4.83
C ASP A 92 -15.38 -5.66 4.79
N GLU A 93 -16.51 -5.40 5.48
CA GLU A 93 -17.70 -6.27 5.50
C GLU A 93 -18.57 -6.14 4.24
#